data_AF-A0A7C3BZ93-F1
#
_entry.id   AF-A0A7C3BZ93-F1
#
_cell.length_a   1.000
_cell.length_b   1.000
_cell.length_c   1.000
_cell.angle_alpha   90.00
_cell.angle_beta   90.00
_cell.angle_gamma   90.00
#
_symmetry.space_group_name_H-M   'P 1'
#
loop_
_entity.id
_entity.type
_entity.pdbx_description
1 polymer ?
#
loop_
_entity_poly.entity_id
_entity_poly.type
_entity_poly.pdbx_seq_one_letter_code
_entity_poly.pdbx_strand_id
1 'polypeptide(L)'
;MSNKSTGVDNIKSSKRIVHWIMVAAFLMLLITGLPLVVPGLSGLAASSWSRLIHRTAAVVLVGTPVVYALTNSRAAWQWLREAAFWNTTTSPNPDTWQRIHKSFVAFGFVLFVLTGILQWFLKGIVPSEMFRFSLMIHDVAFFSAIVVLLYHIYHEFDWWLWKKRYCRQCSFAYCADVCPTEAINSSSDGTIERYPLKCNNCRLCMDDCRHNLYYKKAAQSSQIKSEVR
;
A
#
# COMPACT_ATOMS: atom_id res chain seq x y z
N MET A 1 -23.53 -30.61 -3.95
CA MET A 1 -22.77 -29.36 -4.15
C MET A 1 -22.21 -28.91 -2.81
N SER A 2 -21.01 -29.37 -2.43
CA SER A 2 -20.36 -28.98 -1.18
C SER A 2 -19.27 -27.97 -1.51
N ASN A 3 -19.57 -26.68 -1.33
CA ASN A 3 -18.67 -25.59 -1.68
C ASN A 3 -17.66 -25.40 -0.53
N LYS A 4 -16.56 -26.16 -0.59
CA LYS A 4 -15.47 -26.10 0.37
C LYS A 4 -14.53 -24.92 0.04
N SER A 5 -15.03 -23.70 0.19
CA SER A 5 -14.28 -22.46 -0.07
C SER A 5 -13.99 -21.66 1.22
N THR A 6 -13.97 -22.32 2.38
CA THR A 6 -14.20 -21.63 3.66
C THR A 6 -12.95 -21.08 4.37
N GLY A 7 -11.74 -21.50 4.00
CA GLY A 7 -10.51 -21.07 4.70
C GLY A 7 -9.80 -19.88 4.07
N VAL A 8 -9.42 -20.03 2.79
CA VAL A 8 -8.56 -19.06 2.09
C VAL A 8 -9.32 -17.78 1.71
N ASP A 9 -10.59 -17.91 1.34
CA ASP A 9 -11.44 -16.79 0.93
C ASP A 9 -11.67 -15.83 2.11
N ASN A 10 -11.89 -16.40 3.30
CA ASN A 10 -12.04 -15.64 4.55
C ASN A 10 -10.77 -14.85 4.91
N ILE A 11 -9.58 -15.43 4.71
CA ILE A 11 -8.30 -14.72 4.96
C ILE A 11 -8.11 -13.55 4.00
N LYS A 12 -8.44 -13.72 2.71
CA LYS A 12 -8.32 -12.62 1.72
C LYS A 12 -9.34 -11.52 1.97
N SER A 13 -10.56 -11.89 2.33
CA SER A 13 -11.60 -10.95 2.71
C SER A 13 -11.18 -10.13 3.95
N SER A 14 -10.66 -10.80 4.98
CA SER A 14 -10.17 -10.16 6.21
C SER A 14 -9.07 -9.11 5.93
N LYS A 15 -8.07 -9.44 5.10
CA LYS A 15 -7.02 -8.48 4.72
C LYS A 15 -7.56 -7.24 4.00
N ARG A 16 -8.56 -7.40 3.13
CA ARG A 16 -9.21 -6.28 2.43
C ARG A 16 -9.99 -5.40 3.40
N ILE A 17 -10.72 -6.01 4.33
CA ILE A 17 -11.49 -5.29 5.35
C ILE A 17 -10.53 -4.44 6.19
N VAL A 18 -9.45 -5.03 6.70
CA VAL A 18 -8.42 -4.31 7.46
C VAL A 18 -7.87 -3.14 6.66
N HIS A 19 -7.53 -3.34 5.39
CA HIS A 19 -7.06 -2.25 4.52
C HIS A 19 -8.08 -1.10 4.41
N TRP A 20 -9.35 -1.39 4.11
CA TRP A 20 -10.36 -0.35 3.95
C TRP A 20 -10.72 0.38 5.25
N ILE A 21 -10.68 -0.32 6.40
CA ILE A 21 -10.79 0.32 7.72
C ILE A 21 -9.64 1.31 7.94
N MET A 22 -8.40 0.89 7.64
CA MET A 22 -7.22 1.75 7.75
C MET A 22 -7.30 2.95 6.81
N VAL A 23 -7.75 2.76 5.57
CA VAL A 23 -7.95 3.86 4.60
C VAL A 23 -8.99 4.85 5.12
N ALA A 24 -10.14 4.38 5.61
CA ALA A 24 -11.17 5.25 6.14
C ALA A 24 -10.68 6.05 7.36
N ALA A 25 -10.01 5.39 8.31
CA ALA A 25 -9.44 6.05 9.49
C ALA A 25 -8.36 7.08 9.10
N PHE A 26 -7.46 6.73 8.18
CA PHE A 26 -6.43 7.64 7.69
C PHE A 26 -7.03 8.86 6.98
N LEU A 27 -8.04 8.67 6.12
CA LEU A 27 -8.71 9.78 5.44
C LEU A 27 -9.46 10.68 6.44
N MET A 28 -10.09 10.13 7.47
CA MET A 28 -10.71 10.93 8.54
C MET A 28 -9.66 11.76 9.30
N LEU A 29 -8.51 11.16 9.63
CA LEU A 29 -7.39 11.87 10.25
C LEU A 29 -6.84 12.98 9.35
N LEU A 30 -6.74 12.70 8.04
CA LEU A 30 -6.27 13.66 7.05
C LEU A 30 -7.21 14.87 6.97
N ILE A 31 -8.51 14.61 6.83
CA ILE A 31 -9.55 15.66 6.73
C ILE A 31 -9.63 16.48 8.01
N THR A 32 -9.47 15.88 9.18
CA THR A 32 -9.53 16.60 10.46
C THR A 32 -8.22 17.28 10.85
N GLY A 33 -7.07 16.75 10.40
CA GLY A 33 -5.75 17.31 10.64
C GLY A 33 -5.40 18.49 9.73
N LEU A 34 -5.77 18.43 8.45
CA LEU A 34 -5.42 19.46 7.47
C LEU A 34 -5.84 20.89 7.89
N PRO A 35 -7.07 21.12 8.38
CA PRO A 35 -7.51 22.46 8.78
C PRO A 35 -6.84 22.97 10.07
N LEU A 36 -6.23 22.08 10.87
CA LEU A 36 -5.48 22.45 12.08
C LEU A 36 -4.09 22.99 11.75
N VAL A 37 -3.50 22.54 10.64
CA VAL A 37 -2.12 22.89 10.25
C VAL A 37 -2.10 24.07 9.27
N VAL A 38 -3.16 24.27 8.47
CA VAL A 38 -3.25 25.37 7.50
C VAL A 38 -3.92 26.59 8.14
N PRO A 39 -3.20 27.72 8.36
CA PRO A 39 -3.75 28.87 9.09
C PRO A 39 -5.04 29.44 8.47
N GLY A 40 -5.14 29.44 7.14
CA GLY A 40 -6.32 29.93 6.40
C GLY A 40 -7.55 29.02 6.47
N LEU A 41 -7.42 27.78 6.95
CA LEU A 41 -8.52 26.82 7.11
C LEU A 41 -8.95 26.63 8.57
N SER A 42 -8.30 27.34 9.50
CA SER A 42 -8.51 27.20 10.95
C SER A 42 -9.95 27.48 11.40
N GLY A 43 -10.69 28.33 10.68
CA GLY A 43 -12.12 28.58 10.92
C GLY A 43 -12.99 27.33 10.73
N LEU A 44 -12.60 26.41 9.85
CA LEU A 44 -13.29 25.12 9.66
C LEU A 44 -12.97 24.12 10.79
N ALA A 45 -11.83 24.29 11.46
CA ALA A 45 -11.42 23.49 12.63
C ALA A 45 -12.01 24.00 13.96
N ALA A 46 -12.70 25.14 13.97
CA ALA A 46 -13.20 25.77 15.20
C ALA A 46 -14.23 24.90 15.95
N SER A 47 -14.83 23.90 15.29
CA SER A 47 -15.77 22.99 15.93
C SER A 47 -15.04 21.94 16.80
N SER A 48 -15.50 21.76 18.04
CA SER A 48 -15.03 20.72 18.99
C SER A 48 -15.04 19.31 18.38
N TRP A 49 -15.92 19.08 17.41
CA TRP A 49 -16.11 17.83 16.68
C TRP A 49 -14.87 17.39 15.88
N SER A 50 -14.12 18.31 15.29
CA SER A 50 -12.92 17.97 14.51
C SER A 50 -11.88 17.22 15.35
N ARG A 51 -11.65 17.69 16.59
CA ARG A 51 -10.73 17.08 17.55
C ARG A 51 -11.24 15.74 18.06
N LEU A 52 -12.54 15.61 18.31
CA LEU A 52 -13.14 14.35 18.74
C LEU A 52 -13.01 13.29 17.65
N ILE A 53 -13.39 13.63 16.41
CA ILE A 53 -13.28 12.73 15.25
C ILE A 53 -11.83 12.33 15.03
N HIS A 54 -10.89 13.28 15.11
CA HIS A 54 -9.47 13.00 14.97
C HIS A 54 -8.98 11.97 16.00
N ARG A 55 -9.29 12.15 17.29
CA ARG A 55 -8.90 11.21 18.35
C ARG A 55 -9.52 9.83 18.16
N THR A 56 -10.80 9.76 17.84
CA THR A 56 -11.49 8.49 17.58
C THR A 56 -10.87 7.77 16.37
N ALA A 57 -10.62 8.48 15.28
CA ALA A 57 -9.96 7.92 14.11
C ALA A 57 -8.53 7.47 14.40
N ALA A 58 -7.78 8.16 15.27
CA ALA A 58 -6.45 7.75 15.71
C ALA A 58 -6.51 6.41 16.47
N VAL A 59 -7.48 6.24 17.38
CA VAL A 59 -7.69 4.97 18.08
C VAL A 59 -7.99 3.84 17.09
N VAL A 60 -8.81 4.08 16.05
CA VAL A 60 -9.09 3.06 15.02
C VAL A 60 -7.84 2.74 14.20
N LEU A 61 -7.08 3.77 13.77
CA LEU A 61 -5.86 3.61 12.98
C LEU A 61 -4.80 2.80 13.73
N VAL A 62 -4.66 3.00 15.04
CA VAL A 62 -3.70 2.26 15.88
C VAL A 62 -4.25 0.90 16.32
N GLY A 63 -5.52 0.84 16.71
CA GLY A 63 -6.15 -0.37 17.24
C GLY A 63 -6.30 -1.47 16.19
N THR A 64 -6.62 -1.12 14.95
CA THR A 64 -6.83 -2.08 13.86
C THR A 64 -5.59 -2.94 13.57
N PRO A 65 -4.38 -2.40 13.34
CA PRO A 65 -3.18 -3.20 13.13
C PRO A 65 -2.76 -3.97 14.40
N VAL A 66 -3.02 -3.43 15.60
CA VAL A 66 -2.78 -4.15 16.86
C VAL A 66 -3.66 -5.40 16.96
N VAL A 67 -4.97 -5.26 16.76
CA VAL A 67 -5.91 -6.39 16.76
C VAL A 67 -5.57 -7.39 15.66
N TYR A 68 -5.22 -6.90 14.45
CA TYR A 68 -4.76 -7.77 13.37
C TYR A 68 -3.47 -8.52 13.73
N ALA A 69 -2.50 -7.87 14.37
CA ALA A 69 -1.27 -8.50 14.81
C ALA A 69 -1.51 -9.53 15.93
N LEU A 70 -2.48 -9.30 16.83
CA LEU A 70 -2.83 -10.27 17.86
C LEU A 70 -3.51 -11.51 17.27
N THR A 71 -4.39 -11.32 16.28
CA THR A 71 -5.11 -12.43 15.62
C THR A 71 -4.27 -13.16 14.56
N ASN A 72 -3.31 -12.47 13.93
CA ASN A 72 -2.49 -12.96 12.82
C ASN A 72 -1.00 -12.61 12.98
N SER A 73 -0.44 -12.89 14.15
CA SER A 73 0.92 -12.48 14.55
C SER A 73 2.02 -12.87 13.57
N ARG A 74 1.97 -14.08 13.02
CA ARG A 74 2.95 -14.55 12.02
C ARG A 74 2.92 -13.68 10.75
N ALA A 75 1.72 -13.38 10.24
CA ALA A 75 1.57 -12.57 9.04
C ALA A 75 1.94 -11.10 9.30
N ALA A 76 1.61 -10.57 10.46
CA ALA A 76 2.00 -9.22 10.86
C ALA A 76 3.53 -9.09 11.01
N TRP A 77 4.18 -10.07 11.64
CA TRP A 77 5.64 -10.10 11.79
C TRP A 77 6.36 -10.23 10.44
N GLN A 78 5.85 -11.07 9.53
CA GLN A 78 6.36 -11.16 8.16
C GLN A 78 6.26 -9.82 7.44
N TRP A 79 5.12 -9.13 7.53
CA TRP A 79 4.93 -7.81 6.91
C TRP A 79 5.91 -6.77 7.47
N LEU A 80 6.13 -6.75 8.80
CA LEU A 80 7.10 -5.84 9.43
C LEU A 80 8.53 -6.18 9.00
N ARG A 81 8.89 -7.46 8.92
CA ARG A 81 10.22 -7.89 8.46
C ARG A 81 10.47 -7.50 7.01
N GLU A 82 9.47 -7.62 6.14
CA GLU A 82 9.53 -7.16 4.75
C GLU A 82 9.69 -5.64 4.64
N ALA A 83 9.06 -4.87 5.53
CA ALA A 83 9.19 -3.42 5.57
C ALA A 83 10.56 -2.97 6.12
N ALA A 84 11.08 -3.65 7.14
CA ALA A 84 12.35 -3.28 7.78
C ALA A 84 13.59 -3.76 7.00
N PHE A 85 13.54 -4.96 6.40
CA PHE A 85 14.71 -5.59 5.79
C PHE A 85 14.46 -5.93 4.32
N TRP A 86 15.14 -5.19 3.44
CA TRP A 86 15.09 -5.39 2.00
C TRP A 86 16.16 -6.37 1.57
N ASN A 87 15.90 -7.66 1.79
CA ASN A 87 16.72 -8.71 1.20
C ASN A 87 15.92 -9.48 0.13
N THR A 88 16.63 -10.14 -0.78
CA THR A 88 16.03 -10.93 -1.87
C THR A 88 15.35 -12.21 -1.36
N THR A 89 15.63 -12.63 -0.12
CA THR A 89 15.05 -13.84 0.50
C THR A 89 13.72 -13.60 1.22
N THR A 90 13.43 -12.38 1.70
CA THR A 90 12.19 -12.03 2.42
C THR A 90 11.05 -11.67 1.49
N SER A 91 11.34 -11.22 0.28
CA SER A 91 10.33 -10.95 -0.73
C SER A 91 10.94 -11.24 -2.10
N PRO A 92 10.38 -12.16 -2.89
CA PRO A 92 10.82 -12.38 -4.27
C PRO A 92 10.34 -11.28 -5.23
N ASN A 93 9.54 -10.31 -4.75
CA ASN A 93 8.93 -9.27 -5.58
C ASN A 93 9.95 -8.18 -6.01
N PRO A 94 10.29 -8.01 -7.30
CA PRO A 94 11.25 -7.05 -7.80
C PRO A 94 10.65 -5.64 -7.91
N ASP A 95 9.36 -5.44 -7.61
CA ASP A 95 8.76 -4.11 -7.60
C ASP A 95 9.34 -3.24 -6.47
N THR A 96 10.28 -2.38 -6.86
CA THR A 96 10.97 -1.43 -5.99
C THR A 96 9.99 -0.48 -5.32
N TRP A 97 8.91 -0.05 -5.99
CA TRP A 97 7.98 0.93 -5.43
C TRP A 97 7.18 0.37 -4.25
N GLN A 98 6.62 -0.83 -4.36
CA GLN A 98 5.86 -1.44 -3.26
C GLN A 98 6.71 -1.62 -2.01
N ARG A 99 8.00 -1.96 -2.17
CA ARG A 99 8.94 -2.10 -1.04
C ARG A 99 9.19 -0.75 -0.37
N ILE A 100 9.47 0.27 -1.17
CA ILE A 100 9.65 1.65 -0.70
C ILE A 100 8.39 2.11 0.05
N HIS A 101 7.22 1.93 -0.53
CA HIS A 101 5.93 2.31 0.06
C HIS A 101 5.68 1.62 1.40
N LYS A 102 5.85 0.28 1.49
CA LYS A 102 5.69 -0.47 2.75
C LYS A 102 6.56 0.10 3.86
N SER A 103 7.80 0.44 3.53
CA SER A 103 8.78 0.95 4.48
C SER A 103 8.42 2.36 4.97
N PHE A 104 8.03 3.25 4.06
CA PHE A 104 7.56 4.58 4.42
C PHE A 104 6.30 4.54 5.28
N VAL A 105 5.34 3.68 4.95
CA VAL A 105 4.11 3.53 5.75
C VAL A 105 4.42 2.99 7.14
N ALA A 106 5.28 1.97 7.26
CA ALA A 106 5.66 1.41 8.55
C ALA A 106 6.38 2.43 9.44
N PHE A 107 7.37 3.13 8.88
CA PHE A 107 8.12 4.17 9.59
C PHE A 107 7.23 5.36 9.98
N GLY A 108 6.42 5.86 9.04
CA GLY A 108 5.49 6.95 9.29
C GLY A 108 4.46 6.60 10.36
N PHE A 109 3.94 5.37 10.37
CA PHE A 109 3.02 4.89 11.40
C PHE A 109 3.63 4.95 12.80
N VAL A 110 4.88 4.47 12.95
CA VAL A 110 5.59 4.55 14.24
C VAL A 110 5.77 6.00 14.69
N LEU A 111 6.18 6.89 13.78
CA LEU A 111 6.32 8.31 14.09
C LEU A 111 4.99 8.95 14.54
N PHE A 112 3.87 8.69 13.85
CA PHE A 112 2.56 9.20 14.23
C PHE A 112 2.10 8.69 15.60
N VAL A 113 2.34 7.40 15.90
CA VAL A 113 1.98 6.82 17.20
C VAL A 113 2.78 7.48 18.32
N LEU A 114 4.11 7.57 18.17
CA LEU A 114 4.98 8.14 19.21
C LEU A 114 4.66 9.62 19.48
N THR A 115 4.56 10.41 18.41
CA THR A 115 4.23 11.84 18.53
C THR A 115 2.79 12.07 19.00
N GLY A 116 1.84 11.26 18.54
CA GLY A 116 0.44 11.35 18.97
C GLY A 116 0.23 10.99 20.44
N ILE A 117 0.91 9.96 20.95
CA ILE A 117 0.90 9.61 22.38
C ILE A 117 1.44 10.77 23.21
N LEU A 118 2.55 11.39 22.78
CA LEU A 118 3.14 12.54 23.45
C LEU A 118 2.19 13.74 23.48
N GLN A 119 1.56 14.04 22.35
CA GLN A 119 0.62 15.16 22.25
C GLN A 119 -0.68 14.95 23.00
N TRP A 120 -1.16 13.71 23.11
CA TRP A 120 -2.43 13.40 23.75
C TRP A 120 -2.27 13.23 25.27
N PHE A 121 -1.38 12.35 25.72
CA PHE A 121 -1.31 11.94 27.13
C PHE A 121 -0.26 12.71 27.94
N LEU A 122 0.81 13.15 27.28
CA LEU A 122 1.95 13.78 27.96
C LEU A 122 1.89 15.31 27.93
N LYS A 123 0.84 15.89 27.33
CA LYS A 123 0.64 17.34 27.30
C LYS A 123 0.52 17.90 28.73
N GLY A 124 1.42 18.81 29.08
CA GLY A 124 1.49 19.42 30.42
C GLY A 124 2.37 18.66 31.42
N ILE A 125 2.88 17.48 31.06
CA ILE A 125 3.85 16.71 31.85
C ILE A 125 5.26 16.90 31.26
N VAL A 126 5.39 16.85 29.93
CA VAL A 126 6.69 17.04 29.27
C VAL A 126 7.07 18.53 29.16
N PRO A 127 8.37 18.86 29.11
CA PRO A 127 8.83 20.22 28.85
C PRO A 127 8.22 20.79 27.55
N SER A 128 7.99 22.11 27.54
CA SER A 128 7.40 22.82 26.39
C SER A 128 8.15 22.57 25.08
N GLU A 129 9.48 22.50 25.16
CA GLU A 129 10.33 22.27 23.98
C GLU A 129 10.13 20.88 23.39
N MET A 130 10.03 19.85 24.24
CA MET A 130 9.78 18.47 23.78
C MET A 130 8.39 18.36 23.14
N PHE A 131 7.38 19.03 23.71
CA PHE A 131 6.04 19.09 23.12
C PHE A 131 6.04 19.76 21.75
N ARG A 132 6.73 20.91 21.61
CA ARG A 132 6.85 21.63 20.33
C ARG A 132 7.59 20.81 19.26
N PHE A 133 8.66 20.14 19.65
CA PHE A 133 9.41 19.27 18.75
C PHE A 133 8.56 18.08 18.27
N SER A 134 7.80 17.47 19.18
CA SER A 134 6.83 16.43 18.82
C SER A 134 5.75 16.94 17.87
N LEU A 135 5.27 18.18 18.06
CA LEU A 135 4.33 18.83 17.14
C LEU A 135 4.93 19.00 15.74
N MET A 136 6.12 19.57 15.66
CA MET A 136 6.82 19.73 14.39
C MET A 136 7.02 18.40 13.66
N ILE A 137 7.46 17.34 14.36
CA ILE A 137 7.63 16.02 13.75
C ILE A 137 6.29 15.47 13.25
N HIS A 138 5.22 15.59 14.05
CA HIS A 138 3.89 15.12 13.66
C HIS A 138 3.38 15.82 12.39
N ASP A 139 3.58 17.14 12.29
CA ASP A 139 3.16 17.94 11.13
C ASP A 139 3.99 17.62 9.87
N VAL A 140 5.30 17.43 10.02
CA VAL A 140 6.16 16.99 8.91
C VAL A 140 5.78 15.58 8.45
N ALA A 141 5.50 14.67 9.39
CA ALA A 141 5.03 13.33 9.07
C ALA A 141 3.67 13.38 8.34
N PHE A 142 2.77 14.28 8.74
CA PHE A 142 1.48 14.51 8.10
C PHE A 142 1.63 14.87 6.61
N PHE A 143 2.44 15.88 6.28
CA PHE A 143 2.65 16.25 4.88
C PHE A 143 3.37 15.15 4.09
N SER A 144 4.33 14.48 4.71
CA SER A 144 5.00 13.32 4.10
C SER A 144 4.01 12.20 3.76
N ALA A 145 3.04 11.94 4.63
CA ALA A 145 2.01 10.93 4.42
C ALA A 145 1.07 11.28 3.25
N ILE A 146 0.76 12.57 3.05
CA ILE A 146 -0.01 13.03 1.87
C ILE A 146 0.75 12.68 0.59
N VAL A 147 2.04 12.99 0.53
CA VAL A 147 2.87 12.67 -0.65
C VAL A 147 2.88 11.17 -0.91
N VAL A 148 3.11 10.34 0.12
CA VAL A 148 3.09 8.88 -0.01
C VAL A 148 1.72 8.36 -0.46
N LEU A 149 0.61 8.93 0.04
CA LEU A 149 -0.75 8.59 -0.41
C LEU A 149 -0.93 8.90 -1.89
N LEU A 150 -0.53 10.08 -2.35
CA LEU A 150 -0.67 10.48 -3.74
C LEU A 150 0.12 9.56 -4.67
N TYR A 151 1.37 9.24 -4.33
CA TYR A 151 2.16 8.26 -5.09
C TYR A 151 1.51 6.87 -5.07
N HIS A 152 0.97 6.43 -3.94
CA HIS A 152 0.24 5.16 -3.86
C HIS A 152 -0.94 5.15 -4.83
N ILE A 153 -1.80 6.17 -4.81
CA ILE A 153 -2.95 6.29 -5.71
C ILE A 153 -2.49 6.33 -7.18
N TYR A 154 -1.47 7.12 -7.50
CA TYR A 154 -0.92 7.23 -8.86
C TYR A 154 -0.46 5.87 -9.40
N HIS A 155 0.38 5.16 -8.65
CA HIS A 155 0.89 3.85 -9.07
C HIS A 155 -0.23 2.81 -9.19
N GLU A 156 -1.19 2.81 -8.26
CA GLU A 156 -2.35 1.91 -8.32
C GLU A 156 -3.29 2.20 -9.51
N PHE A 157 -3.43 3.48 -9.87
CA PHE A 157 -4.27 3.89 -10.99
C PHE A 157 -3.61 3.62 -12.35
N ASP A 158 -2.33 3.96 -12.51
CA ASP A 158 -1.52 3.60 -13.68
C ASP A 158 -1.54 2.09 -13.90
N TRP A 159 -1.36 1.34 -12.81
CA TRP A 159 -1.47 -0.11 -12.75
C TRP A 159 -2.81 -0.64 -13.29
N TRP A 160 -3.93 -0.09 -12.79
CA TRP A 160 -5.28 -0.48 -13.21
C TRP A 160 -5.53 -0.19 -14.69
N LEU A 161 -5.15 1.00 -15.17
CA LEU A 161 -5.29 1.39 -16.58
C LEU A 161 -4.48 0.49 -17.51
N TRP A 162 -3.25 0.16 -17.13
CA TRP A 162 -2.38 -0.72 -17.92
C TRP A 162 -2.98 -2.12 -18.05
N LYS A 163 -3.40 -2.73 -16.92
CA LYS A 163 -4.01 -4.08 -16.91
C LYS A 163 -5.21 -4.18 -17.85
N LYS A 164 -6.06 -3.16 -17.89
CA LYS A 164 -7.24 -3.11 -18.75
C LYS A 164 -6.89 -3.15 -20.25
N ARG A 165 -5.75 -2.57 -20.64
CA ARG A 165 -5.36 -2.44 -22.06
C ARG A 165 -4.65 -3.69 -22.61
N TYR A 166 -3.87 -4.41 -21.80
CA TYR A 166 -2.89 -5.37 -22.33
C TYR A 166 -3.06 -6.84 -21.89
N CYS A 167 -3.95 -7.15 -20.96
CA CYS A 167 -3.95 -8.48 -20.31
C CYS A 167 -5.15 -9.37 -20.67
N ARG A 168 -5.30 -9.73 -21.95
CA ARG A 168 -6.43 -10.57 -22.43
C ARG A 168 -6.03 -11.89 -23.11
N GLN A 169 -4.93 -11.95 -23.87
CA GLN A 169 -4.42 -13.18 -24.49
C GLN A 169 -2.99 -12.93 -24.98
N CYS A 170 -2.03 -13.81 -24.69
CA CYS A 170 -0.61 -13.57 -24.97
C CYS A 170 0.07 -14.82 -25.55
N SER A 171 0.84 -14.64 -26.64
CA SER A 171 1.65 -15.73 -27.24
C SER A 171 2.82 -16.16 -26.35
N PHE A 172 3.35 -15.23 -25.55
CA PHE A 172 4.35 -15.52 -24.52
C PHE A 172 3.92 -14.85 -23.21
N ALA A 173 3.56 -15.66 -22.22
CA ALA A 173 3.03 -15.20 -20.95
C ALA A 173 4.15 -15.02 -19.93
N TYR A 174 4.96 -13.95 -20.08
CA TYR A 174 5.95 -13.55 -19.07
C TYR A 174 5.36 -13.55 -17.64
N CYS A 175 4.07 -13.23 -17.55
CA CYS A 175 3.33 -13.21 -16.29
C CYS A 175 3.16 -14.59 -15.62
N ALA A 176 3.12 -15.68 -16.38
CA ALA A 176 3.11 -17.03 -15.83
C ALA A 176 4.53 -17.43 -15.38
N ASP A 177 5.54 -17.15 -16.20
CA ASP A 177 6.94 -17.55 -15.95
C ASP A 177 7.52 -16.98 -14.66
N VAL A 178 7.24 -15.70 -14.36
CA VAL A 178 7.77 -15.05 -13.15
C VAL A 178 6.85 -15.20 -11.93
N CYS A 179 5.75 -15.95 -12.03
CA CYS A 179 4.79 -16.09 -10.94
C CYS A 179 5.32 -17.04 -9.84
N PRO A 180 5.70 -16.55 -8.63
CA PRO A 180 6.36 -17.38 -7.63
C PRO A 180 5.39 -18.30 -6.88
N THR A 181 4.09 -18.08 -7.03
CA THR A 181 3.04 -18.87 -6.37
C THR A 181 2.20 -19.68 -7.34
N GLU A 182 2.61 -19.75 -8.62
CA GLU A 182 1.87 -20.45 -9.69
C GLU A 182 0.39 -20.05 -9.73
N ALA A 183 0.13 -18.78 -9.45
CA ALA A 183 -1.20 -18.21 -9.46
C ALA A 183 -1.67 -17.80 -10.86
N ILE A 184 -0.76 -17.85 -11.84
CA ILE A 184 -1.00 -17.47 -13.22
C ILE A 184 -0.40 -18.56 -14.10
N ASN A 185 -1.24 -19.15 -14.94
CA ASN A 185 -0.83 -20.14 -15.94
C ASN A 185 -1.27 -19.67 -17.33
N SER A 186 -0.46 -19.96 -18.34
CA SER A 186 -0.86 -19.80 -19.73
C SER A 186 -1.42 -21.10 -20.28
N SER A 187 -2.63 -21.04 -20.81
CA SER A 187 -3.20 -22.11 -21.62
C SER A 187 -2.55 -22.11 -23.02
N SER A 188 -2.64 -23.24 -23.72
CA SER A 188 -2.05 -23.43 -25.06
C SER A 188 -2.63 -22.49 -26.12
N ASP A 189 -3.82 -21.95 -25.90
CA ASP A 189 -4.48 -20.93 -26.73
C ASP A 189 -4.05 -19.48 -26.40
N GLY A 190 -3.05 -19.31 -25.51
CA GLY A 190 -2.57 -18.02 -25.04
C GLY A 190 -3.48 -17.35 -24.01
N THR A 191 -4.55 -18.02 -23.56
CA THR A 191 -5.42 -17.52 -22.49
C THR A 191 -4.71 -17.58 -21.15
N ILE A 192 -4.82 -16.50 -20.36
CA ILE A 192 -4.20 -16.40 -19.05
C ILE A 192 -5.20 -16.82 -17.98
N GLU A 193 -5.02 -18.01 -17.44
CA GLU A 193 -5.76 -18.49 -16.28
C GLU A 193 -5.18 -17.91 -15.00
N ARG A 194 -6.04 -17.33 -14.16
CA ARG A 194 -5.63 -16.74 -12.89
C ARG A 194 -6.35 -17.47 -11.78
N TYR A 195 -5.57 -18.00 -10.83
CA TYR A 195 -6.05 -18.63 -9.62
C TYR A 195 -5.97 -17.60 -8.48
N PRO A 196 -7.06 -16.85 -8.21
CA PRO A 196 -6.99 -15.70 -7.30
C PRO A 196 -6.61 -16.14 -5.90
N LEU A 197 -6.84 -17.41 -5.55
CA LEU A 197 -6.54 -18.01 -4.25
C LEU A 197 -5.05 -18.25 -4.01
N LYS A 198 -4.30 -18.62 -5.05
CA LYS A 198 -2.84 -18.76 -5.00
C LYS A 198 -2.11 -17.41 -5.09
N CYS A 199 -2.79 -16.38 -5.61
CA CYS A 199 -2.18 -15.06 -5.77
C CYS A 199 -1.92 -14.38 -4.41
N ASN A 200 -0.67 -14.00 -4.17
CA ASN A 200 -0.21 -13.23 -3.01
C ASN A 200 -0.12 -11.72 -3.27
N ASN A 201 -0.60 -11.27 -4.45
CA ASN A 201 -0.56 -9.87 -4.90
C ASN A 201 0.84 -9.25 -4.97
N CYS A 202 1.88 -10.04 -5.26
CA CYS A 202 3.24 -9.54 -5.46
C CYS A 202 3.43 -8.72 -6.75
N ARG A 203 2.53 -8.77 -7.73
CA ARG A 203 2.61 -8.03 -9.02
C ARG A 203 3.80 -8.29 -9.96
N LEU A 204 4.82 -9.03 -9.53
CA LEU A 204 5.89 -9.68 -10.33
C LEU A 204 5.53 -9.93 -11.79
N CYS A 205 4.53 -10.82 -11.97
CA CYS A 205 3.99 -11.26 -13.24
C CYS A 205 3.63 -10.13 -14.20
N MET A 206 3.23 -9.00 -13.66
CA MET A 206 2.76 -7.91 -14.45
C MET A 206 3.81 -6.80 -14.62
N ASP A 207 4.73 -6.61 -13.67
CA ASP A 207 5.87 -5.71 -13.85
C ASP A 207 6.80 -6.24 -14.93
N ASP A 208 7.08 -7.54 -14.91
CA ASP A 208 7.92 -8.18 -15.92
C ASP A 208 7.24 -8.17 -17.31
N CYS A 209 5.94 -8.48 -17.36
CA CYS A 209 5.15 -8.36 -18.58
C CYS A 209 5.13 -6.92 -19.11
N ARG A 210 4.98 -5.92 -18.23
CA ARG A 210 4.99 -4.49 -18.57
C ARG A 210 6.34 -4.07 -19.14
N HIS A 211 7.44 -4.36 -18.45
CA HIS A 211 8.78 -4.01 -18.91
C HIS A 211 9.08 -4.62 -20.28
N ASN A 212 8.80 -5.92 -20.45
CA ASN A 212 9.03 -6.58 -21.72
C ASN A 212 8.17 -5.99 -22.87
N LEU A 213 6.94 -5.54 -22.60
CA LEU A 213 6.10 -4.88 -23.60
C LEU A 213 6.55 -3.45 -23.95
N TYR A 214 6.96 -2.63 -22.97
CA TYR A 214 7.39 -1.25 -23.23
C TYR A 214 8.78 -1.19 -23.87
N TYR A 215 9.75 -1.98 -23.38
CA TYR A 215 11.13 -1.90 -23.83
C TYR A 215 11.40 -2.70 -25.12
N LYS A 216 10.73 -3.83 -25.38
CA LYS A 216 10.84 -4.49 -26.71
C LYS A 216 10.25 -3.63 -27.82
N LYS A 217 9.19 -2.86 -27.55
CA LYS A 217 8.60 -1.94 -28.55
C LYS A 217 9.56 -0.79 -28.90
N ALA A 218 10.40 -0.35 -27.97
CA ALA A 218 11.46 0.63 -28.22
C ALA A 218 12.66 0.05 -29.00
N ALA A 219 12.99 -1.23 -28.79
CA ALA A 219 14.09 -1.89 -29.51
C ALA A 219 13.73 -2.37 -30.93
N GLN A 220 12.46 -2.69 -31.20
CA GLN A 220 12.04 -3.23 -32.51
C GLN A 220 11.65 -2.18 -33.55
N SER A 221 11.45 -0.90 -33.19
CA SER A 221 11.07 0.12 -34.19
C SER A 221 12.20 0.54 -35.13
N SER A 222 13.45 0.15 -34.86
CA SER A 222 14.62 0.49 -35.69
C SER A 222 14.98 -0.60 -36.72
N GLN A 223 14.48 -1.83 -36.57
CA GLN A 223 14.88 -2.95 -37.46
C GLN A 223 13.83 -3.34 -38.52
N ILE A 224 12.58 -2.86 -38.42
CA ILE A 224 11.55 -3.18 -39.42
C ILE A 224 11.69 -2.32 -40.71
N LYS A 225 12.49 -1.24 -40.69
CA LYS A 225 12.72 -0.42 -41.89
C LYS A 225 13.79 -0.96 -42.84
N SER A 226 14.54 -2.01 -42.50
CA SER A 226 15.62 -2.56 -43.34
C SER A 226 15.29 -3.88 -44.05
N GLU A 227 14.16 -4.52 -43.75
CA GLU A 227 13.74 -5.77 -44.41
C GLU A 227 12.63 -5.57 -45.47
N VAL A 228 12.26 -4.32 -45.75
CA VAL A 228 11.40 -3.97 -46.88
C VAL A 228 12.23 -3.12 -47.86
N ARG A 229 13.16 -3.77 -48.55
CA ARG A 229 13.71 -3.30 -49.83
C ARG A 229 13.72 -4.48 -50.80
#